data_AF-A0AAV8Y1A8-F1
#
_entry.id   AF-A0AAV8Y1A8-F1
#
_cell.length_a   1.000
_cell.length_b   1.000
_cell.length_c   1.000
_cell.angle_alpha   90.00
_cell.angle_beta   90.00
_cell.angle_gamma   90.00
#
_symmetry.space_group_name_H-M   'P 1'
#
loop_
_entity.id
_entity.type
_entity.pdbx_description
1 polymer ?
#
loop_
_entity_poly.entity_id
_entity_poly.type
_entity_poly.pdbx_seq_one_letter_code
_entity_poly.pdbx_strand_id
1 'polypeptide(L)'
;METGMDATDPGGGPSQRAISEHDRLRRQNTNAGRSCSPIQEKYPELPLISQAQGTVSKIDKQFRERGHVRQHKKNPFNKLSDDQKLDVMLMLEENPHTSSRQTASALNISHSSILRVLTENQMHPYKLVPTNELAEDNFDRRILLCEQMTQLIDNKNVLFSDESTFTLHGHVNRQNYRYWSREYPHWMRELHTQNPEKVNVCAGIIGENIIGPFFIDGNLN
;
A
#
# COMPACT_ATOMS: atom_id res chain seq x y z
N MET A 1 -42.64 16.24 -89.54
CA MET A 1 -42.53 15.32 -88.40
C MET A 1 -42.14 16.14 -87.19
N GLU A 2 -42.83 15.93 -86.08
CA GLU A 2 -42.49 16.26 -84.68
C GLU A 2 -42.08 17.69 -84.25
N THR A 3 -42.30 17.92 -82.95
CA THR A 3 -42.25 19.17 -82.18
C THR A 3 -41.48 18.93 -80.89
N GLY A 4 -40.76 19.92 -80.33
CA GLY A 4 -40.20 19.78 -78.97
C GLY A 4 -39.41 20.99 -78.44
N MET A 5 -39.52 21.21 -77.12
CA MET A 5 -38.83 22.22 -76.28
C MET A 5 -38.35 21.50 -74.98
N ASP A 6 -37.62 22.07 -74.00
CA ASP A 6 -37.24 23.47 -73.72
C ASP A 6 -36.00 23.56 -72.76
N ALA A 7 -35.56 24.78 -72.49
CA ALA A 7 -35.07 25.31 -71.20
C ALA A 7 -33.71 24.86 -70.54
N THR A 8 -32.85 25.89 -70.38
CA THR A 8 -32.06 26.32 -69.17
C THR A 8 -30.90 25.52 -68.53
N ASP A 9 -29.66 26.04 -68.70
CA ASP A 9 -28.73 26.70 -67.73
C ASP A 9 -28.41 26.10 -66.31
N PRO A 10 -27.38 26.57 -65.53
CA PRO A 10 -26.34 25.67 -64.98
C PRO A 10 -26.15 25.75 -63.44
N GLY A 11 -25.22 24.97 -62.87
CA GLY A 11 -24.91 25.00 -61.43
C GLY A 11 -23.47 24.63 -61.08
N GLY A 12 -22.78 25.51 -60.35
CA GLY A 12 -21.35 25.38 -60.00
C GLY A 12 -21.04 24.45 -58.81
N GLY A 13 -19.80 23.95 -58.77
CA GLY A 13 -19.31 23.07 -57.70
C GLY A 13 -18.97 23.78 -56.37
N PRO A 14 -19.02 23.09 -55.22
CA PRO A 14 -18.91 23.71 -53.90
C PRO A 14 -17.47 24.07 -53.48
N SER A 15 -17.34 25.20 -52.79
CA SER A 15 -16.07 25.77 -52.31
C SER A 15 -15.49 25.05 -51.08
N GLN A 16 -14.16 24.90 -51.04
CA GLN A 16 -13.41 24.23 -49.96
C GLN A 16 -13.60 24.84 -48.56
N ARG A 17 -14.10 26.08 -48.44
CA ARG A 17 -14.44 26.68 -47.13
C ARG A 17 -15.60 25.97 -46.42
N ALA A 18 -16.56 25.39 -47.15
CA ALA A 18 -17.75 24.78 -46.58
C ALA A 18 -17.45 23.53 -45.73
N ILE A 19 -16.42 22.76 -46.11
CA ILE A 19 -16.04 21.51 -45.41
C ILE A 19 -15.58 21.82 -43.98
N SER A 20 -14.85 22.93 -43.78
CA SER A 20 -14.35 23.37 -42.47
C SER A 20 -15.47 23.75 -41.48
N GLU A 21 -16.54 24.40 -41.96
CA GLU A 21 -17.68 24.73 -41.10
C GLU A 21 -18.57 23.52 -40.83
N HIS A 22 -18.79 22.65 -41.82
CA HIS A 22 -19.61 21.47 -41.63
C HIS A 22 -19.00 20.47 -40.63
N ASP A 23 -17.67 20.37 -40.58
CA ASP A 23 -16.96 19.61 -39.54
C ASP A 23 -16.88 20.34 -38.18
N ARG A 24 -16.81 21.67 -38.14
CA ARG A 24 -16.99 22.45 -36.89
C ARG A 24 -18.37 22.19 -36.27
N LEU A 25 -19.42 22.25 -37.08
CA LEU A 25 -20.81 22.02 -36.64
C LEU A 25 -21.02 20.56 -36.23
N ARG A 26 -20.43 19.58 -36.93
CA ARG A 26 -20.45 18.16 -36.49
C ARG A 26 -19.81 17.95 -35.12
N ARG A 27 -18.71 18.64 -34.80
CA ARG A 27 -18.07 18.55 -33.47
C ARG A 27 -18.93 19.12 -32.34
N GLN A 28 -19.72 20.16 -32.62
CA GLN A 28 -20.67 20.71 -31.63
C GLN A 28 -21.95 19.88 -31.46
N ASN A 29 -22.36 19.13 -32.49
CA ASN A 29 -23.65 18.44 -32.52
C ASN A 29 -23.59 16.98 -32.02
N THR A 30 -22.76 16.70 -31.01
CA THR A 30 -22.84 15.43 -30.26
C THR A 30 -23.92 15.54 -29.17
N ASN A 31 -24.67 14.47 -28.92
CA ASN A 31 -25.77 14.47 -27.91
C ASN A 31 -25.30 14.88 -26.49
N ALA A 32 -24.00 14.73 -26.20
CA ALA A 32 -23.36 15.18 -24.97
C ALA A 32 -23.45 16.71 -24.75
N GLY A 33 -23.36 17.51 -25.83
CA GLY A 33 -23.47 18.97 -25.74
C GLY A 33 -24.88 19.43 -25.33
N ARG A 34 -25.91 18.84 -25.94
CA ARG A 34 -27.33 19.16 -25.69
C ARG A 34 -27.83 18.73 -24.31
N SER A 35 -27.21 17.72 -23.70
CA SER A 35 -27.57 17.24 -22.37
C SER A 35 -26.91 18.04 -21.24
N CYS A 36 -25.82 18.75 -21.50
CA CYS A 36 -25.15 19.58 -20.49
C CYS A 36 -25.81 20.96 -20.29
N SER A 37 -26.42 21.55 -21.33
CA SER A 37 -27.00 22.90 -21.21
C SER A 37 -28.15 23.00 -20.19
N PRO A 38 -29.14 22.08 -20.10
CA PRO A 38 -30.22 22.19 -19.12
C PRO A 38 -29.74 21.90 -17.69
N ILE A 39 -28.62 21.18 -17.54
CA ILE A 39 -28.01 20.89 -16.24
C ILE A 39 -27.30 22.14 -15.71
N GLN A 40 -26.53 22.83 -16.57
CA GLN A 40 -25.85 24.08 -16.23
C GLN A 40 -26.87 25.21 -15.97
N GLU A 41 -27.97 25.26 -16.71
CA GLU A 41 -29.08 26.19 -16.51
C GLU A 41 -29.80 25.96 -15.17
N LYS A 42 -29.96 24.69 -14.77
CA LYS A 42 -30.61 24.32 -13.50
C LYS A 42 -29.68 24.42 -12.27
N TYR A 43 -28.37 24.36 -12.47
CA TYR A 43 -27.34 24.38 -11.42
C TYR A 43 -26.16 25.28 -11.81
N PRO A 44 -26.34 26.61 -11.85
CA PRO A 44 -25.35 27.55 -12.38
C PRO A 44 -24.06 27.63 -11.56
N GLU A 45 -24.12 27.33 -10.26
CA GLU A 45 -22.98 27.32 -9.32
C GLU A 45 -21.95 26.22 -9.62
N LEU A 46 -22.27 25.25 -10.49
CA LEU A 46 -21.36 24.15 -10.82
C LEU A 46 -20.32 24.60 -11.86
N PRO A 47 -19.02 24.26 -11.68
CA PRO A 47 -17.99 24.65 -12.63
C PRO A 47 -18.27 24.09 -14.03
N LEU A 48 -18.11 24.94 -15.06
CA LEU A 48 -18.47 24.63 -16.46
C LEU A 48 -17.97 23.25 -16.88
N ILE A 49 -18.92 22.38 -17.20
CA ILE A 49 -18.71 20.93 -17.32
C ILE A 49 -18.10 20.55 -18.69
N SER A 50 -16.90 21.05 -18.98
CA SER A 50 -16.12 20.64 -20.17
C SER A 50 -15.58 19.22 -20.04
N GLN A 51 -15.21 18.82 -18.81
CA GLN A 51 -14.63 17.51 -18.49
C GLN A 51 -15.66 16.35 -18.54
N ALA A 52 -16.97 16.61 -18.33
CA ALA A 52 -17.95 15.52 -18.24
C ALA A 52 -18.74 15.24 -19.52
N GLN A 53 -18.44 15.87 -20.68
CA GLN A 53 -19.03 15.44 -21.96
C GLN A 53 -18.82 13.92 -22.19
N GLY A 54 -17.62 13.42 -21.90
CA GLY A 54 -17.32 11.99 -21.96
C GLY A 54 -18.07 11.13 -20.93
N THR A 55 -18.40 11.68 -19.75
CA THR A 55 -19.12 10.96 -18.68
C THR A 55 -20.62 10.95 -18.93
N VAL A 56 -21.22 12.10 -19.26
CA VAL A 56 -22.63 12.23 -19.64
C VAL A 56 -22.92 11.39 -20.88
N SER A 57 -22.06 11.41 -21.90
CA SER A 57 -22.25 10.56 -23.08
C SER A 57 -22.12 9.06 -22.79
N LYS A 58 -21.28 8.64 -21.83
CA LYS A 58 -21.23 7.24 -21.35
C LYS A 58 -22.50 6.86 -20.60
N ILE A 59 -23.05 7.77 -19.79
CA ILE A 59 -24.27 7.56 -19.01
C ILE A 59 -25.50 7.50 -19.93
N ASP A 60 -25.67 8.43 -20.87
CA ASP A 60 -26.75 8.42 -21.87
C ASP A 60 -26.68 7.14 -22.72
N LYS A 61 -25.48 6.73 -23.17
CA LYS A 61 -25.29 5.45 -23.88
C LYS A 61 -25.71 4.25 -23.03
N GLN A 62 -25.22 4.13 -21.79
CA GLN A 62 -25.61 3.04 -20.89
C GLN A 62 -27.12 3.02 -20.61
N PHE A 63 -27.75 4.18 -20.45
CA PHE A 63 -29.19 4.28 -20.23
C PHE A 63 -29.99 3.88 -21.47
N ARG A 64 -29.61 4.32 -22.68
CA ARG A 64 -30.26 3.92 -23.93
C ARG A 64 -30.12 2.42 -24.23
N GLU A 65 -28.97 1.83 -23.90
CA GLU A 65 -28.71 0.41 -24.13
C GLU A 65 -29.37 -0.52 -23.11
N ARG A 66 -29.52 -0.09 -21.85
CA ARG A 66 -29.90 -0.98 -20.72
C ARG A 66 -31.15 -0.53 -19.94
N GLY A 67 -31.71 0.64 -20.25
CA GLY A 67 -32.79 1.26 -19.47
C GLY A 67 -32.38 1.76 -18.07
N HIS A 68 -31.12 1.62 -17.67
CA HIS A 68 -30.63 2.04 -16.35
C HIS A 68 -29.13 2.35 -16.31
N VAL A 69 -28.72 3.18 -15.35
CA VAL A 69 -27.30 3.53 -15.08
C VAL A 69 -26.73 2.75 -13.89
N ARG A 70 -27.38 1.66 -13.46
CA ARG A 70 -26.86 0.82 -12.37
C ARG A 70 -25.54 0.17 -12.80
N GLN A 71 -24.46 0.44 -12.08
CA GLN A 71 -23.20 -0.27 -12.27
C GLN A 71 -23.40 -1.74 -11.88
N HIS A 72 -22.96 -2.66 -12.75
CA HIS A 72 -22.85 -4.06 -12.33
C HIS A 72 -21.81 -4.15 -11.22
N LYS A 73 -22.13 -4.88 -10.15
CA LYS A 73 -21.13 -5.27 -9.15
C LYS A 73 -19.98 -5.96 -9.91
N LYS A 74 -18.76 -5.46 -9.76
CA LYS A 74 -17.57 -6.17 -10.28
C LYS A 74 -17.58 -7.55 -9.62
N ASN A 75 -17.34 -8.61 -10.40
CA ASN A 75 -17.14 -9.93 -9.81
C ASN A 75 -16.03 -9.83 -8.77
N PRO A 76 -16.20 -10.41 -7.57
CA PRO A 76 -15.14 -10.42 -6.56
C PRO A 76 -13.93 -11.15 -7.16
N PHE A 77 -12.80 -10.45 -7.24
CA PHE A 77 -11.55 -10.98 -7.79
C PHE A 77 -11.22 -12.33 -7.17
N ASN A 78 -10.94 -13.31 -8.04
CA ASN A 78 -10.48 -14.68 -7.77
C ASN A 78 -10.63 -15.07 -6.29
N LYS A 79 -11.82 -15.56 -5.94
CA LYS A 79 -12.01 -16.24 -4.65
C LYS A 79 -11.11 -17.48 -4.69
N LEU A 80 -10.15 -17.57 -3.77
CA LEU A 80 -9.38 -18.79 -3.56
C LEU A 80 -10.36 -19.94 -3.26
N SER A 81 -10.04 -21.16 -3.70
CA SER A 81 -10.81 -22.33 -3.27
C SER A 81 -10.68 -22.51 -1.76
N ASP A 82 -11.65 -23.18 -1.15
CA ASP A 82 -11.59 -23.39 0.29
C ASP A 82 -10.41 -24.33 0.68
N ASP A 83 -9.98 -25.22 -0.23
CA ASP A 83 -8.73 -25.98 -0.11
C ASP A 83 -7.49 -25.08 -0.07
N GLN A 84 -7.37 -24.10 -1.00
CA GLN A 84 -6.26 -23.14 -0.99
C GLN A 84 -6.25 -22.27 0.27
N LYS A 85 -7.40 -22.01 0.88
CA LYS A 85 -7.47 -21.33 2.18
C LYS A 85 -6.98 -22.24 3.31
N LEU A 86 -7.33 -23.53 3.26
CA LEU A 86 -6.88 -24.53 4.21
C LEU A 86 -5.36 -24.69 4.15
N ASP A 87 -4.76 -24.78 2.95
CA ASP A 87 -3.31 -24.85 2.75
C ASP A 87 -2.58 -23.64 3.37
N VAL A 88 -3.12 -22.43 3.18
CA VAL A 88 -2.57 -21.20 3.78
C VAL A 88 -2.58 -21.26 5.31
N MET A 89 -3.66 -21.76 5.90
CA MET A 89 -3.80 -21.87 7.36
C MET A 89 -2.89 -22.98 7.90
N LEU A 90 -2.90 -24.16 7.30
CA LEU A 90 -2.08 -25.30 7.70
C LEU A 90 -0.58 -24.97 7.65
N MET A 91 -0.10 -24.35 6.57
CA MET A 91 1.32 -23.99 6.44
C MET A 91 1.78 -23.02 7.55
N LEU A 92 0.90 -22.12 8.00
CA LEU A 92 1.19 -21.18 9.09
C LEU A 92 0.98 -21.78 10.49
N GLU A 93 0.19 -22.84 10.62
CA GLU A 93 0.01 -23.59 11.87
C GLU A 93 1.17 -24.58 12.10
N GLU A 94 1.60 -25.28 11.05
CA GLU A 94 2.81 -26.14 11.06
C GLU A 94 4.10 -25.34 11.23
N ASN A 95 4.21 -24.18 10.55
CA ASN A 95 5.41 -23.35 10.56
C ASN A 95 5.09 -21.87 10.80
N PRO A 96 4.75 -21.48 12.04
CA PRO A 96 4.30 -20.11 12.35
C PRO A 96 5.35 -19.03 12.17
N HIS A 97 6.61 -19.43 12.02
CA HIS A 97 7.74 -18.57 11.71
C HIS A 97 7.83 -18.17 10.23
N THR A 98 7.03 -18.77 9.34
CA THR A 98 6.99 -18.38 7.93
C THR A 98 6.31 -17.03 7.77
N SER A 99 6.98 -16.11 7.07
CA SER A 99 6.38 -14.82 6.74
C SER A 99 5.29 -15.00 5.69
N SER A 100 4.24 -14.17 5.71
CA SER A 100 3.18 -14.23 4.70
C SER A 100 3.66 -14.05 3.25
N ARG A 101 4.87 -13.50 3.04
CA ARG A 101 5.54 -13.45 1.73
C ARG A 101 6.15 -14.79 1.32
N GLN A 102 6.72 -15.55 2.26
CA GLN A 102 7.19 -16.92 2.03
C GLN A 102 6.01 -17.86 1.77
N THR A 103 4.94 -17.78 2.57
CA THR A 103 3.68 -18.53 2.34
C THR A 103 3.10 -18.23 0.94
N ALA A 104 3.13 -16.95 0.52
CA ALA A 104 2.67 -16.54 -0.80
C ALA A 104 3.53 -17.14 -1.93
N SER A 105 4.85 -17.17 -1.75
CA SER A 105 5.78 -17.77 -2.71
C SER A 105 5.67 -19.30 -2.76
N ALA A 106 5.43 -19.96 -1.63
CA ALA A 106 5.35 -21.42 -1.54
C ALA A 106 4.04 -21.97 -2.15
N LEU A 107 2.91 -21.33 -1.86
CA LEU A 107 1.60 -21.73 -2.37
C LEU A 107 1.26 -21.10 -3.74
N ASN A 108 2.15 -20.26 -4.28
CA ASN A 108 1.93 -19.50 -5.52
C ASN A 108 0.64 -18.64 -5.50
N ILE A 109 0.32 -18.07 -4.33
CA ILE A 109 -0.86 -17.23 -4.07
C ILE A 109 -0.42 -15.77 -3.93
N SER A 110 -1.20 -14.81 -4.42
CA SER A 110 -0.84 -13.39 -4.23
C SER A 110 -0.78 -13.01 -2.76
N HIS A 111 0.23 -12.22 -2.37
CA HIS A 111 0.41 -11.77 -0.98
C HIS A 111 -0.85 -11.10 -0.40
N SER A 112 -1.56 -10.31 -1.23
CA SER A 112 -2.84 -9.70 -0.89
C SER A 112 -3.96 -10.72 -0.61
N SER A 113 -3.98 -11.85 -1.31
CA SER A 113 -4.97 -12.92 -1.08
C SER A 113 -4.67 -13.66 0.23
N ILE A 114 -3.40 -13.90 0.56
CA ILE A 114 -3.01 -14.47 1.87
C ILE A 114 -3.41 -13.53 3.02
N LEU A 115 -3.10 -12.25 2.93
CA LEU A 115 -3.53 -11.28 3.96
C LEU A 115 -5.06 -11.24 4.12
N ARG A 116 -5.82 -11.40 3.01
CA ARG A 116 -7.28 -11.53 3.06
C ARG A 116 -7.71 -12.79 3.80
N VAL A 117 -7.15 -13.96 3.49
CA VAL A 117 -7.47 -15.24 4.17
C VAL A 117 -7.17 -15.16 5.67
N LEU A 118 -6.04 -14.56 6.05
CA LEU A 118 -5.66 -14.38 7.45
C LEU A 118 -6.64 -13.47 8.19
N THR A 119 -7.04 -12.35 7.56
CA THR A 119 -8.05 -11.44 8.12
C THR A 119 -9.43 -12.12 8.24
N GLU A 120 -9.85 -12.89 7.22
CA GLU A 120 -11.10 -13.68 7.24
C GLU A 120 -11.12 -14.73 8.37
N ASN A 121 -9.96 -15.26 8.76
CA ASN A 121 -9.79 -16.29 9.80
C ASN A 121 -9.45 -15.75 11.20
N GLN A 122 -9.54 -14.43 11.41
CA GLN A 122 -9.23 -13.74 12.67
C GLN A 122 -7.77 -13.94 13.13
N MET A 123 -6.84 -14.06 12.18
CA MET A 123 -5.41 -14.16 12.46
C MET A 123 -4.81 -12.76 12.59
N HIS A 124 -4.12 -12.51 13.69
CA HIS A 124 -3.50 -11.23 14.02
C HIS A 124 -1.96 -11.27 13.86
N PRO A 125 -1.35 -10.19 13.33
CA PRO A 125 0.10 -10.10 13.16
C PRO A 125 0.80 -9.68 14.46
N TYR A 126 1.52 -10.61 15.10
CA TYR A 126 2.35 -10.33 16.27
C TYR A 126 3.82 -10.14 15.90
N LYS A 127 4.48 -9.15 16.50
CA LYS A 127 5.93 -8.95 16.35
C LYS A 127 6.68 -9.81 17.37
N LEU A 128 7.85 -10.33 16.99
CA LEU A 128 8.79 -10.89 17.97
C LEU A 128 9.26 -9.76 18.91
N VAL A 129 8.99 -9.93 20.20
CA VAL A 129 9.61 -9.16 21.27
C VAL A 129 10.76 -10.03 21.81
N PRO A 130 12.04 -9.71 21.52
CA PRO A 130 13.14 -10.24 22.31
C PRO A 130 13.02 -9.63 23.71
N THR A 131 12.82 -10.50 24.69
CA THR A 131 12.76 -10.14 26.11
C THR A 131 14.01 -10.71 26.76
N ASN A 132 14.76 -9.89 27.48
CA ASN A 132 15.86 -10.39 28.31
C ASN A 132 15.25 -11.14 29.49
N GLU A 133 15.84 -12.27 29.86
CA GLU A 133 15.49 -12.95 31.11
C GLU A 133 15.86 -12.03 32.28
N LEU A 134 14.84 -11.62 33.05
CA LEU A 134 15.02 -10.79 34.23
C LEU A 134 14.94 -11.67 35.47
N ALA A 135 16.08 -11.88 36.14
CA ALA A 135 16.11 -12.43 37.49
C ALA A 135 15.29 -11.55 38.45
N GLU A 136 14.69 -12.14 39.49
CA GLU A 136 13.81 -11.45 40.43
C GLU A 136 14.50 -10.24 41.13
N ASP A 137 15.79 -10.39 41.47
CA ASP A 137 16.63 -9.33 42.07
C ASP A 137 16.90 -8.14 41.11
N ASN A 138 16.63 -8.28 39.80
CA ASN A 138 16.81 -7.17 38.85
C ASN A 138 15.73 -6.08 38.99
N PHE A 139 14.58 -6.35 39.60
CA PHE A 139 13.53 -5.34 39.75
C PHE A 139 13.94 -4.26 40.76
N ASP A 140 14.33 -4.65 41.97
CA ASP A 140 14.74 -3.73 43.04
C ASP A 140 16.02 -2.97 42.68
N ARG A 141 17.00 -3.65 42.08
CA ARG A 141 18.23 -3.02 41.57
C ARG A 141 17.96 -1.93 40.53
N ARG A 142 16.96 -2.12 39.65
CA ARG A 142 16.57 -1.12 38.64
C ARG A 142 15.82 0.05 39.25
N ILE A 143 14.99 -0.18 40.28
CA ILE A 143 14.33 0.90 41.03
C ILE A 143 15.39 1.77 41.73
N LEU A 144 16.31 1.16 42.47
CA LEU A 144 17.41 1.86 43.15
C LEU A 144 18.27 2.67 42.18
N LEU A 145 18.61 2.10 41.01
CA LEU A 145 19.34 2.82 39.96
C LEU A 145 18.55 4.02 39.43
N CYS A 146 17.23 3.89 39.20
CA CYS A 146 16.38 5.00 38.77
C CYS A 146 16.32 6.12 39.82
N GLU A 147 16.22 5.79 41.11
CA GLU A 147 16.24 6.76 42.21
C GLU A 147 17.57 7.53 42.26
N GLN A 148 18.70 6.83 42.13
CA GLN A 148 20.03 7.43 42.06
C GLN A 148 20.21 8.32 40.82
N MET A 149 19.79 7.86 39.64
CA MET A 149 19.90 8.61 38.39
C MET A 149 18.99 9.86 38.38
N THR A 150 17.85 9.82 39.07
CA THR A 150 16.96 10.99 39.23
C THR A 150 17.67 12.14 39.98
N GLN A 151 18.55 11.83 40.94
CA GLN A 151 19.37 12.84 41.64
C GLN A 151 20.49 13.42 40.78
N LEU A 152 20.81 12.79 39.64
CA LEU A 152 21.90 13.15 38.73
C LEU A 152 21.39 13.71 37.39
N ILE A 153 20.08 13.96 37.24
CA ILE A 153 19.46 14.26 35.94
C ILE A 153 20.00 15.54 35.27
N ASP A 154 20.37 16.55 36.06
CA ASP A 154 20.96 17.81 35.58
C ASP A 154 22.49 17.74 35.40
N ASN A 155 23.12 16.62 35.76
CA ASN A 155 24.57 16.47 35.71
C ASN A 155 25.06 16.12 34.29
N LYS A 156 25.50 17.15 33.54
CA LYS A 156 26.08 16.98 32.20
C LYS A 156 27.39 16.19 32.14
N ASN A 157 28.01 15.84 33.28
CA ASN A 157 29.27 15.10 33.33
C ASN A 157 29.09 13.58 33.38
N VAL A 158 27.87 13.06 33.18
CA VAL A 158 27.62 11.62 33.04
C VAL A 158 27.92 11.18 31.61
N LEU A 159 28.87 10.26 31.45
CA LEU A 159 29.14 9.57 30.19
C LEU A 159 28.22 8.35 30.07
N PHE A 160 27.30 8.38 29.12
CA PHE A 160 26.50 7.22 28.74
C PHE A 160 27.19 6.52 27.57
N SER A 161 27.70 5.31 27.77
CA SER A 161 28.30 4.48 26.71
C SER A 161 27.50 3.20 26.47
N ASP A 162 27.45 2.76 25.21
CA ASP A 162 26.83 1.51 24.81
C ASP A 162 27.65 0.82 23.71
N GLU A 163 27.49 -0.50 23.60
CA GLU A 163 28.17 -1.35 22.63
C GLU A 163 27.14 -1.99 21.70
N SER A 164 27.37 -1.89 20.38
CA SER A 164 26.45 -2.41 19.38
C SER A 164 27.14 -3.33 18.39
N THR A 165 26.56 -4.52 18.20
CA THR A 165 27.01 -5.51 17.22
C THR A 165 26.21 -5.39 15.92
N PHE A 166 26.88 -5.03 14.84
CA PHE A 166 26.33 -5.06 13.48
C PHE A 166 26.74 -6.37 12.80
N THR A 167 25.76 -7.20 12.41
CA THR A 167 26.00 -8.46 11.68
C THR A 167 25.75 -8.27 10.19
N LEU A 168 26.64 -8.80 9.33
CA LEU A 168 26.45 -8.77 7.87
C LEU A 168 25.31 -9.72 7.44
N HIS A 169 25.15 -10.82 8.17
CA HIS A 169 24.03 -11.73 8.01
C HIS A 169 22.84 -11.17 8.81
N GLY A 170 21.80 -10.71 8.11
CA GLY A 170 20.62 -10.07 8.69
C GLY A 170 19.76 -11.02 9.55
N HIS A 171 20.26 -11.36 10.74
CA HIS A 171 19.65 -12.31 11.66
C HIS A 171 18.39 -11.70 12.28
N VAL A 172 17.23 -12.09 11.72
CA VAL A 172 15.89 -11.59 12.09
C VAL A 172 15.78 -10.06 12.02
N ASN A 173 15.51 -9.53 10.82
CA ASN A 173 14.97 -8.18 10.71
C ASN A 173 13.61 -8.12 11.46
N ARG A 174 13.62 -7.59 12.69
CA ARG A 174 12.44 -7.46 13.58
C ARG A 174 11.28 -6.71 12.94
N GLN A 175 11.54 -5.84 11.95
CA GLN A 175 10.49 -5.13 11.21
C GLN A 175 9.79 -6.00 10.17
N ASN A 176 10.41 -7.12 9.75
CA ASN A 176 9.85 -8.09 8.79
C ASN A 176 9.34 -9.38 9.47
N TYR A 177 9.82 -9.70 10.68
CA TYR A 177 9.39 -10.88 11.42
C TYR A 177 8.02 -10.66 12.09
N ARG A 178 6.97 -11.24 11.50
CA ARG A 178 5.61 -11.25 12.03
C ARG A 178 5.05 -12.66 12.02
N TYR A 179 4.55 -13.05 13.17
CA TYR A 179 3.77 -14.25 13.40
C TYR A 179 2.29 -13.97 13.14
N TRP A 180 1.56 -14.94 12.64
CA TRP A 180 0.11 -14.86 12.50
C TRP A 180 -0.53 -15.89 13.43
N SER A 181 -1.37 -15.44 14.35
CA SER A 181 -2.06 -16.30 15.33
C SER A 181 -3.39 -15.65 15.73
N ARG A 182 -4.36 -16.44 16.20
CA ARG A 182 -5.61 -15.91 16.79
C ARG A 182 -5.39 -15.34 18.19
N GLU A 183 -4.46 -15.93 18.94
CA GLU A 183 -4.12 -15.57 20.32
C GLU A 183 -2.65 -15.14 20.41
N TYR A 184 -2.30 -14.34 21.43
CA TYR A 184 -0.92 -13.90 21.62
C TYR A 184 -0.04 -15.10 22.01
N PRO A 185 0.91 -15.55 21.17
CA PRO A 185 1.47 -16.89 21.31
C PRO A 185 2.61 -16.99 22.33
N HIS A 186 2.97 -15.90 23.01
CA HIS A 186 4.09 -15.80 23.96
C HIS A 186 5.45 -16.32 23.44
N TRP A 187 5.63 -16.46 22.12
CA TRP A 187 6.83 -17.07 21.52
C TRP A 187 8.10 -16.25 21.78
N MET A 188 8.93 -16.79 22.66
CA MET A 188 10.33 -16.45 22.81
C MET A 188 11.14 -17.30 21.82
N ARG A 189 12.18 -16.74 21.22
CA ARG A 189 13.11 -17.45 20.35
C ARG A 189 14.53 -17.13 20.76
N GLU A 190 15.29 -18.16 21.13
CA GLU A 190 16.74 -18.07 21.19
C GLU A 190 17.31 -17.83 19.79
N LEU A 191 18.14 -16.80 19.67
CA LEU A 191 18.80 -16.41 18.42
C LEU A 191 20.28 -16.80 18.49
N HIS A 192 20.53 -18.11 18.63
CA HIS A 192 21.88 -18.67 18.57
C HIS A 192 22.35 -18.86 17.11
N THR A 193 23.30 -18.03 16.67
CA THR A 193 24.16 -18.30 15.51
C THR A 193 25.60 -18.29 16.01
N GLN A 194 26.33 -19.39 15.85
CA GLN A 194 27.61 -19.56 16.57
C GLN A 194 28.75 -18.66 16.05
N ASN A 195 28.74 -18.22 14.79
CA ASN A 195 29.74 -17.28 14.24
C ASN A 195 29.19 -16.46 13.05
N PRO A 196 28.38 -15.40 13.26
CA PRO A 196 28.09 -14.44 12.21
C PRO A 196 29.27 -13.47 12.01
N GLU A 197 29.62 -13.16 10.75
CA GLU A 197 30.48 -12.01 10.45
C GLU A 197 29.84 -10.74 11.03
N LYS A 198 30.59 -10.06 11.90
CA LYS A 198 30.10 -8.95 12.72
C LYS A 198 31.17 -7.89 12.95
N VAL A 199 30.71 -6.66 13.11
CA VAL A 199 31.52 -5.52 13.55
C VAL A 199 30.93 -5.03 14.86
N ASN A 200 31.76 -4.95 15.91
CA ASN A 200 31.35 -4.37 17.18
C ASN A 200 31.77 -2.89 17.21
N VAL A 201 30.88 -2.04 17.70
CA VAL A 201 31.10 -0.60 17.79
C VAL A 201 30.73 -0.12 19.18
N CYS A 202 31.65 0.58 19.84
CA CYS A 202 31.38 1.31 21.07
C CYS A 202 31.24 2.81 20.76
N ALA A 203 30.26 3.47 21.40
CA ALA A 203 30.14 4.92 21.38
C ALA A 203 29.61 5.42 22.72
N GLY A 204 29.99 6.65 23.08
CA GLY A 204 29.53 7.34 24.27
C GLY A 204 28.94 8.71 23.98
N ILE A 205 28.11 9.20 24.89
CA ILE A 205 27.51 10.54 24.88
C ILE A 205 27.74 11.18 26.25
N ILE A 206 28.27 12.40 26.27
CA ILE A 206 28.44 13.21 27.49
C ILE A 206 27.99 14.64 27.24
N GLY A 207 26.98 15.09 28.00
CA GLY A 207 26.27 16.33 27.73
C GLY A 207 25.69 16.34 26.32
N GLU A 208 26.19 17.22 25.46
CA GLU A 208 25.79 17.38 24.05
C GLU A 208 26.82 16.79 23.06
N ASN A 209 27.89 16.15 23.55
CA ASN A 209 28.99 15.63 22.74
C ASN A 209 28.93 14.11 22.58
N ILE A 210 29.25 13.62 21.39
CA ILE A 210 29.43 12.19 21.08
C ILE A 210 30.93 11.86 21.10
N ILE A 211 31.29 10.73 21.71
CA ILE A 211 32.64 10.17 21.76
C ILE A 211 32.62 8.82 21.03
N GLY A 212 33.44 8.68 19.98
CA GLY A 212 33.43 7.52 19.08
C GLY A 212 33.00 7.89 17.65
N PRO A 213 32.62 6.92 16.80
CA PRO A 213 32.56 5.48 17.06
C PRO A 213 33.94 4.84 17.15
N PHE A 214 34.10 3.88 18.06
CA PHE A 214 35.27 3.00 18.14
C PHE A 214 34.91 1.62 17.61
N PHE A 215 35.60 1.17 16.58
CA PHE A 215 35.45 -0.17 16.02
C PHE A 215 36.30 -1.16 16.81
N ILE A 216 35.71 -2.29 17.19
CA ILE A 216 36.34 -3.34 17.99
C ILE A 216 36.50 -4.60 17.14
N ASP A 217 37.74 -4.97 16.86
CA ASP A 217 38.08 -6.20 16.14
C ASP A 217 37.99 -7.41 17.07
N GLY A 218 37.09 -8.35 16.76
CA GLY A 218 36.89 -9.58 17.53
C GLY A 218 35.58 -9.62 18.32
N ASN A 219 35.53 -10.43 19.37
CA ASN A 219 34.37 -10.55 20.25
C ASN A 219 34.44 -9.54 21.40
N LEU A 220 33.27 -8.99 21.78
CA LEU A 220 33.08 -8.41 23.11
C LEU A 220 33.09 -9.56 24.13
N ASN A 221 33.72 -9.34 25.29
CA ASN A 221 33.90 -10.32 26.36
C ASN A 221 32.92 -10.06 27.52
#